data_AF-A0A0E9M1F7-F1
#
_entry.id   AF-A0A0E9M1F7-F1
#
_cell.length_a   1.000
_cell.length_b   1.000
_cell.length_c   1.000
_cell.angle_alpha   90.00
_cell.angle_beta   90.00
_cell.angle_gamma   90.00
#
_symmetry.space_group_name_H-M   'P 1'
#
loop_
_entity.id
_entity.type
_entity.pdbx_description
1 polymer ?
#
loop_
_entity_poly.entity_id
_entity_poly.type
_entity_poly.pdbx_seq_one_letter_code
_entity_poly.pdbx_strand_id
1 'polypeptide(L)'
;MLAILLTTKENSSEKSTKTLAVIPEDFAFAASDSSAIPFQKRSVGIKSYLYPQPAMVIGSYDKEGKPNMMTAAWIGICNSDPLSIAFSLRPATYSYGNVTETKAFTVNVPSAQLAKYVTYAGQFSGRDVDKFKETGLTPVKGEFVNAPYIKEFPIVIECEVTAIHELGSHRQFIGKVIDVKADEAILDAKGNVDVNLLNPIIYAGGSFYETGSLIPKANRSVENIDGKPFASNYNQRYMNKTLEVIHNRKSVRHFTGQPVSKEQLKTLLSAGMAAPTAANRQPWVFYVVTQRESLDVLSEKLPYAKMLSQVQAAIVVCGDMEKAGNLKDEGYWVQDCAAATQNMLLAAESMGLGAVWTAAYPYDDRTAVVIKELNLPETHIPLNVIPVGYPTGEDLPKNKWDADNIIWK
;
A
#
# COMPACT_ATOMS: atom_id res chain seq x y z
N MET A 1 6.86 -27.84 27.00
CA MET A 1 8.17 -27.46 27.55
C MET A 1 9.06 -27.02 26.39
N LEU A 2 9.21 -25.71 26.18
CA LEU A 2 9.99 -25.17 25.05
C LEU A 2 11.47 -25.17 25.46
N ALA A 3 12.29 -26.00 24.83
CA ALA A 3 13.73 -26.04 25.08
C ALA A 3 14.47 -25.29 23.97
N ILE A 4 15.24 -24.27 24.33
CA ILE A 4 16.18 -23.62 23.41
C ILE A 4 17.48 -24.42 23.45
N LEU A 5 17.89 -24.97 22.30
CA LEU A 5 19.19 -25.59 22.16
C LEU A 5 20.26 -24.49 22.03
N LEU A 6 21.02 -24.26 23.09
CA LEU A 6 22.19 -23.37 23.04
C LEU A 6 23.43 -24.21 22.74
N THR A 7 24.09 -23.94 21.62
CA THR A 7 25.41 -24.49 21.30
C THR A 7 26.47 -23.40 21.45
N THR A 8 27.34 -23.54 22.45
CA THR A 8 28.57 -22.74 22.55
C THR A 8 29.73 -23.53 21.96
N LYS A 9 30.58 -22.86 21.17
CA LYS A 9 31.90 -23.38 20.77
C LYS A 9 32.93 -22.73 21.68
N GLU A 10 33.58 -23.52 22.53
CA GLU A 10 34.84 -23.10 23.16
C GLU A 10 36.02 -23.54 22.29
N ASN A 11 37.03 -22.69 22.19
CA ASN A 11 38.21 -22.95 21.39
C ASN A 11 39.09 -24.02 22.06
N SER A 12 39.60 -24.92 21.21
CA SER A 12 40.58 -25.99 21.44
C SER A 12 40.03 -27.35 21.93
N SER A 13 40.24 -28.35 21.07
CA SER A 13 39.98 -29.81 21.18
C SER A 13 38.53 -30.26 21.47
N GLU A 14 37.98 -30.98 20.48
CA GLU A 14 36.68 -31.65 20.41
C GLU A 14 36.00 -32.05 21.74
N LYS A 15 34.91 -31.34 22.06
CA LYS A 15 33.62 -31.89 22.51
C LYS A 15 32.54 -30.80 22.52
N SER A 16 31.44 -31.02 21.79
CA SER A 16 30.23 -30.18 21.85
C SER A 16 29.39 -30.61 23.05
N THR A 17 29.23 -29.73 24.04
CA THR A 17 28.30 -29.96 25.16
C THR A 17 26.94 -29.34 24.79
N LYS A 18 25.91 -30.19 24.66
CA LYS A 18 24.52 -29.74 24.50
C LYS A 18 23.92 -29.60 25.90
N THR A 19 23.60 -28.37 26.30
CA THR A 19 22.88 -28.13 27.56
C THR A 19 21.43 -27.79 27.24
N LEU A 20 20.50 -28.62 27.72
CA LEU A 20 19.08 -28.32 27.73
C LEU A 20 18.81 -27.37 28.91
N ALA A 21 18.48 -26.12 28.63
CA ALA A 21 17.90 -25.24 29.64
C ALA A 21 16.44 -25.68 29.86
N VAL A 22 16.17 -26.28 31.02
CA VAL A 22 14.80 -26.67 31.44
C VAL A 22 14.13 -25.43 32.03
N ILE A 23 12.97 -25.06 31.49
CA ILE A 23 12.10 -24.01 32.05
C ILE A 23 11.46 -24.58 33.33
N PRO A 24 11.48 -23.88 34.48
CA PRO A 24 10.93 -24.36 35.76
C PRO A 24 9.45 -24.81 35.67
N GLU A 25 9.02 -25.76 36.50
CA GLU A 25 7.67 -26.36 36.44
C GLU A 25 6.54 -25.44 36.96
N ASP A 26 6.89 -24.42 37.73
CA ASP A 26 6.04 -23.33 38.22
C ASP A 26 5.80 -22.23 37.18
N PHE A 27 6.22 -22.47 35.93
CA PHE A 27 5.93 -21.64 34.77
C PHE A 27 4.51 -21.93 34.25
N ALA A 28 3.51 -21.38 34.93
CA ALA A 28 2.16 -21.28 34.39
C ALA A 28 2.16 -20.30 33.20
N PHE A 29 1.82 -20.75 32.00
CA PHE A 29 1.58 -19.87 30.86
C PHE A 29 0.38 -18.98 31.17
N ALA A 30 0.64 -17.71 31.51
CA ALA A 30 -0.40 -16.69 31.58
C ALA A 30 -0.87 -16.33 30.17
N ALA A 31 -2.18 -16.14 30.02
CA ALA A 31 -2.84 -15.83 28.77
C ALA A 31 -2.54 -14.40 28.29
N SER A 32 -1.34 -14.14 27.78
CA SER A 32 -0.99 -13.03 26.87
C SER A 32 0.51 -13.08 26.58
N ASP A 33 0.88 -13.34 25.33
CA ASP A 33 2.26 -13.50 24.87
C ASP A 33 3.02 -12.14 24.74
N SER A 34 2.60 -11.09 25.45
CA SER A 34 3.22 -9.75 25.40
C SER A 34 4.13 -9.41 26.58
N SER A 35 4.38 -10.35 27.50
CA SER A 35 5.42 -10.20 28.54
C SER A 35 6.62 -11.12 28.29
N ALA A 36 7.10 -11.19 27.05
CA ALA A 36 8.43 -11.73 26.78
C ALA A 36 9.43 -10.93 27.61
N ILE A 37 10.26 -11.63 28.40
CA ILE A 37 11.43 -11.03 29.06
C ILE A 37 12.13 -10.17 27.99
N PRO A 38 12.22 -8.84 28.16
CA PRO A 38 12.69 -7.98 27.09
C PRO A 38 14.09 -8.42 26.70
N PHE A 39 14.26 -8.86 25.45
CA PHE A 39 15.55 -9.26 24.92
C PHE A 39 16.57 -8.16 25.24
N GLN A 40 17.60 -8.48 26.03
CA GLN A 40 18.70 -7.58 26.30
C GLN A 40 19.52 -7.43 25.01
N LYS A 41 19.62 -6.19 24.50
CA LYS A 41 20.30 -5.90 23.23
C LYS A 41 21.72 -5.43 23.53
N ARG A 42 22.69 -6.01 22.82
CA ARG A 42 24.07 -5.55 22.77
C ARG A 42 24.42 -5.21 21.32
N SER A 43 25.03 -4.06 21.10
CA SER A 43 25.55 -3.72 19.77
C SER A 43 26.60 -4.74 19.33
N VAL A 44 26.50 -5.20 18.09
CA VAL A 44 27.47 -6.10 17.44
C VAL A 44 28.19 -5.41 16.27
N GLY A 45 28.00 -4.10 16.11
CA GLY A 45 28.54 -3.30 15.01
C GLY A 45 27.87 -3.57 13.65
N ILE A 46 28.52 -3.11 12.58
CA ILE A 46 28.03 -3.25 11.21
C ILE A 46 28.30 -4.70 10.74
N LYS A 47 27.24 -5.50 10.69
CA LYS A 47 27.25 -6.91 10.24
C LYS A 47 26.04 -7.16 9.34
N SER A 48 26.20 -8.01 8.33
CA SER A 48 25.12 -8.42 7.43
C SER A 48 24.20 -9.49 8.05
N TYR A 49 23.75 -9.28 9.30
CA TYR A 49 22.83 -10.18 10.02
C TYR A 49 21.37 -9.90 9.67
N LEU A 50 21.06 -9.98 8.37
CA LEU A 50 19.70 -10.01 7.86
C LEU A 50 19.37 -11.46 7.53
N TYR A 51 18.32 -12.02 8.14
CA TYR A 51 17.87 -13.39 7.88
C TYR A 51 16.36 -13.41 7.59
N PRO A 52 15.87 -14.32 6.73
CA PRO A 52 16.65 -15.29 5.94
C PRO A 52 17.38 -14.62 4.77
N GLN A 53 18.58 -15.10 4.43
CA GLN A 53 19.22 -14.76 3.15
C GLN A 53 18.96 -15.89 2.18
N PRO A 54 18.38 -15.63 1.00
CA PRO A 54 18.33 -16.65 -0.05
C PRO A 54 19.75 -16.99 -0.54
N ALA A 55 19.89 -18.07 -1.30
CA ALA A 55 21.09 -18.36 -2.08
C ALA A 55 20.70 -18.85 -3.47
N MET A 56 20.40 -17.89 -4.34
CA MET A 56 19.93 -18.17 -5.70
C MET A 56 21.12 -18.24 -6.65
N VAL A 57 21.00 -19.04 -7.71
CA VAL A 57 22.05 -19.14 -8.72
C VAL A 57 21.65 -18.38 -9.98
N ILE A 58 22.45 -17.37 -10.35
CA ILE A 58 22.23 -16.50 -11.50
C ILE A 58 22.90 -17.12 -12.73
N GLY A 59 22.10 -17.45 -13.74
CA GLY A 59 22.58 -17.89 -15.05
C GLY A 59 22.77 -16.71 -16.00
N SER A 60 23.86 -16.72 -16.77
CA SER A 60 24.20 -15.65 -17.72
C SER A 60 25.09 -16.17 -18.86
N TYR A 61 25.02 -15.57 -20.04
CA TYR A 61 25.99 -15.78 -21.12
C TYR A 61 27.02 -14.67 -21.15
N ASP A 62 28.27 -14.99 -21.50
CA ASP A 62 29.22 -13.95 -21.92
C ASP A 62 28.96 -13.50 -23.37
N LYS A 63 29.77 -12.57 -23.87
CA LYS A 63 29.63 -12.02 -25.23
C LYS A 63 29.88 -13.05 -26.33
N GLU A 64 30.62 -14.13 -26.04
CA GLU A 64 30.86 -15.26 -26.93
C GLU A 64 29.76 -16.34 -26.84
N GLY A 65 28.78 -16.18 -25.97
CA GLY A 65 27.70 -17.15 -25.75
C GLY A 65 28.09 -18.31 -24.82
N LYS A 66 29.22 -18.23 -24.09
CA LYS A 66 29.62 -19.22 -23.10
C LYS A 66 28.71 -19.13 -21.87
N PRO A 67 28.07 -20.23 -21.43
CA PRO A 67 27.22 -20.20 -20.25
C PRO A 67 28.06 -20.07 -18.97
N ASN A 68 27.56 -19.28 -18.03
CA ASN A 68 28.14 -19.10 -16.71
C ASN A 68 27.04 -19.06 -15.64
N MET A 69 27.39 -19.45 -14.41
CA MET A 69 26.52 -19.39 -13.25
C MET A 69 27.22 -18.75 -12.05
N MET A 70 26.50 -18.08 -11.17
CA MET A 70 27.05 -17.61 -9.89
C MET A 70 26.02 -17.58 -8.76
N THR A 71 26.46 -17.66 -7.51
CA THR A 71 25.53 -17.59 -6.36
C THR A 71 25.37 -16.17 -5.84
N ALA A 72 24.13 -15.70 -5.75
CA ALA A 72 23.75 -14.41 -5.18
C ALA A 72 22.88 -14.61 -3.93
N ALA A 73 23.34 -14.10 -2.79
CA ALA A 73 22.55 -14.02 -1.56
C ALA A 73 21.87 -12.66 -1.37
N TRP A 74 22.38 -11.62 -2.03
CA TRP A 74 21.79 -10.28 -2.03
C TRP A 74 20.81 -10.16 -3.20
N ILE A 75 19.67 -10.83 -3.06
CA ILE A 75 18.62 -10.95 -4.07
C ILE A 75 17.23 -10.98 -3.41
N GLY A 76 16.20 -10.47 -4.09
CA GLY A 76 14.81 -10.57 -3.67
C GLY A 76 13.84 -9.91 -4.65
N ILE A 77 12.54 -10.19 -4.49
CA ILE A 77 11.46 -9.50 -5.22
C ILE A 77 11.46 -8.03 -4.79
N CYS A 78 11.39 -7.11 -5.75
CA CYS A 78 11.45 -5.66 -5.50
C CYS A 78 10.27 -4.86 -6.08
N ASN A 79 9.44 -5.46 -6.93
CA ASN A 79 8.25 -4.84 -7.47
C ASN A 79 7.18 -5.90 -7.80
N SER A 80 5.90 -5.55 -7.69
CA SER A 80 4.78 -6.48 -8.00
C SER A 80 4.18 -6.27 -9.39
N ASP A 81 4.20 -5.04 -9.93
CA ASP A 81 3.69 -4.74 -11.27
C ASP A 81 4.59 -3.70 -11.98
N PRO A 82 5.42 -4.11 -12.96
CA PRO A 82 5.66 -5.51 -13.34
C PRO A 82 6.41 -6.26 -12.22
N LEU A 83 6.18 -7.58 -12.11
CA LEU A 83 6.94 -8.43 -11.18
C LEU A 83 8.44 -8.30 -11.48
N SER A 84 9.22 -7.90 -10.49
CA SER A 84 10.66 -7.68 -10.66
C SER A 84 11.49 -8.26 -9.52
N ILE A 85 12.69 -8.70 -9.86
CA ILE A 85 13.72 -9.18 -8.93
C ILE A 85 14.88 -8.19 -8.94
N ALA A 86 15.34 -7.80 -7.75
CA ALA A 86 16.58 -7.06 -7.56
C ALA A 86 17.68 -8.01 -7.10
N PHE A 87 18.89 -7.90 -7.65
CA PHE A 87 20.07 -8.57 -7.11
C PHE A 87 21.33 -7.72 -7.28
N SER A 88 22.28 -7.88 -6.36
CA SER A 88 23.47 -7.02 -6.29
C SER A 88 24.75 -7.79 -6.65
N LEU A 89 25.49 -7.28 -7.65
CA LEU A 89 26.77 -7.83 -8.08
C LEU A 89 27.91 -6.84 -7.85
N ARG A 90 29.11 -7.37 -7.58
CA ARG A 90 30.34 -6.58 -7.62
C ARG A 90 30.82 -6.46 -9.08
N PRO A 91 31.31 -5.29 -9.51
CA PRO A 91 31.90 -5.13 -10.86
C PRO A 91 33.02 -6.13 -11.18
N ALA A 92 33.73 -6.60 -10.15
CA ALA A 92 34.79 -7.60 -10.29
C ALA A 92 34.30 -9.01 -10.67
N THR A 93 33.01 -9.32 -10.59
CA THR A 93 32.48 -10.64 -10.94
C THR A 93 32.37 -10.82 -12.46
N TYR A 94 32.47 -12.06 -12.94
CA TYR A 94 32.27 -12.34 -14.37
C TYR A 94 30.82 -12.06 -14.80
N SER A 95 29.87 -12.52 -13.99
CA SER A 95 28.44 -12.33 -14.24
C SER A 95 28.02 -10.86 -14.32
N TYR A 96 28.73 -9.94 -13.65
CA TYR A 96 28.49 -8.50 -13.82
C TYR A 96 28.65 -8.08 -15.29
N GLY A 97 29.75 -8.47 -15.93
CA GLY A 97 29.99 -8.18 -17.34
C GLY A 97 28.92 -8.82 -18.22
N ASN A 98 28.67 -10.10 -17.99
CA ASN A 98 27.68 -10.90 -18.73
C ASN A 98 26.28 -10.24 -18.72
N VAL A 99 25.74 -9.94 -17.54
CA VAL A 99 24.39 -9.38 -17.39
C VAL A 99 24.32 -7.93 -17.84
N THR A 100 25.40 -7.16 -17.68
CA THR A 100 25.46 -5.77 -18.18
C THR A 100 25.39 -5.73 -19.71
N GLU A 101 26.05 -6.66 -20.38
CA GLU A 101 26.11 -6.74 -21.85
C GLU A 101 24.82 -7.32 -22.43
N THR A 102 24.42 -8.50 -21.96
CA THR A 102 23.29 -9.25 -22.51
C THR A 102 21.92 -8.70 -22.12
N LYS A 103 21.87 -7.88 -21.05
CA LYS A 103 20.63 -7.39 -20.43
C LYS A 103 19.64 -8.51 -20.06
N ALA A 104 20.13 -9.72 -19.85
CA ALA A 104 19.33 -10.88 -19.53
C ALA A 104 20.02 -11.74 -18.46
N PHE A 105 19.21 -12.40 -17.64
CA PHE A 105 19.70 -13.38 -16.67
C PHE A 105 18.58 -14.36 -16.30
N THR A 106 18.95 -15.51 -15.76
CA THR A 106 18.00 -16.41 -15.09
C THR A 106 18.28 -16.45 -13.59
N VAL A 107 17.24 -16.63 -12.78
CA VAL A 107 17.36 -16.94 -11.35
C VAL A 107 16.94 -18.39 -11.15
N ASN A 108 17.86 -19.21 -10.64
CA ASN A 108 17.64 -20.63 -10.41
C ASN A 108 17.55 -20.85 -8.90
N VAL A 109 16.41 -21.36 -8.43
CA VAL A 109 16.13 -21.60 -7.01
C VAL A 109 16.54 -23.04 -6.65
N PRO A 110 17.54 -23.24 -5.79
CA PRO A 110 18.00 -24.58 -5.41
C PRO A 110 17.14 -25.21 -4.31
N SER A 111 17.03 -26.53 -4.35
CA SER A 111 16.70 -27.35 -3.17
C SER A 111 17.94 -27.59 -2.29
N ALA A 112 17.74 -28.07 -1.06
CA ALA A 112 18.81 -28.39 -0.11
C ALA A 112 19.87 -29.35 -0.66
N GLN A 113 19.49 -30.32 -1.51
CA GLN A 113 20.44 -31.29 -2.06
C GLN A 113 21.44 -30.66 -3.05
N LEU A 114 21.14 -29.46 -3.56
CA LEU A 114 21.99 -28.73 -4.51
C LEU A 114 23.02 -27.81 -3.84
N ALA A 115 23.06 -27.75 -2.49
CA ALA A 115 23.91 -26.82 -1.74
C ALA A 115 25.40 -26.86 -2.16
N LYS A 116 25.95 -28.04 -2.49
CA LYS A 116 27.36 -28.16 -2.95
C LYS A 116 27.62 -27.40 -4.26
N TYR A 117 26.65 -27.41 -5.18
CA TYR A 117 26.74 -26.69 -6.45
C TYR A 117 26.58 -25.19 -6.27
N VAL A 118 25.69 -24.79 -5.36
CA VAL A 118 25.51 -23.39 -4.96
C VAL A 118 26.80 -22.84 -4.33
N THR A 119 27.50 -23.62 -3.49
CA THR A 119 28.83 -23.25 -2.98
C THR A 119 29.81 -23.05 -4.12
N TYR A 120 29.93 -24.05 -5.02
CA TYR A 120 30.88 -24.01 -6.11
C TYR A 120 30.67 -22.79 -7.03
N ALA A 121 29.41 -22.52 -7.40
CA ALA A 121 29.05 -21.39 -8.24
C ALA A 121 29.40 -20.04 -7.60
N GLY A 122 29.36 -19.93 -6.27
CA GLY A 122 29.73 -18.74 -5.51
C GLY A 122 31.23 -18.56 -5.23
N GLN A 123 32.02 -19.64 -5.26
CA GLN A 123 33.45 -19.61 -4.91
C GLN A 123 34.37 -19.39 -6.12
N PHE A 124 34.08 -20.05 -7.24
CA PHE A 124 34.95 -19.99 -8.43
C PHE A 124 34.43 -18.95 -9.43
N SER A 125 35.31 -18.35 -10.22
CA SER A 125 34.94 -17.37 -11.27
C SER A 125 34.85 -18.06 -12.64
N GLY A 126 33.81 -17.74 -13.42
CA GLY A 126 33.66 -18.30 -14.77
C GLY A 126 34.66 -17.78 -15.80
N ARG A 127 35.46 -16.76 -15.42
CA ARG A 127 36.63 -16.31 -16.19
C ARG A 127 37.72 -17.37 -16.22
N ASP A 128 37.89 -18.08 -15.11
CA ASP A 128 39.03 -18.97 -14.89
C ASP A 128 38.66 -20.43 -15.15
N VAL A 129 37.39 -20.79 -14.94
CA VAL A 129 36.88 -22.16 -15.11
C VAL A 129 35.58 -22.20 -15.90
N ASP A 130 35.32 -23.31 -16.56
CA ASP A 130 34.00 -23.62 -17.09
C ASP A 130 33.18 -24.35 -16.00
N LYS A 131 32.35 -23.59 -15.30
CA LYS A 131 31.62 -24.12 -14.14
C LYS A 131 30.65 -25.24 -14.50
N PHE A 132 30.06 -25.23 -15.70
CA PHE A 132 29.15 -26.29 -16.11
C PHE A 132 29.91 -27.59 -16.38
N LYS A 133 31.05 -27.49 -17.06
CA LYS A 133 31.95 -28.63 -17.26
C LYS A 133 32.47 -29.22 -15.94
N GLU A 134 32.91 -28.37 -15.01
CA GLU A 134 33.49 -28.80 -13.73
C GLU A 134 32.44 -29.44 -12.78
N THR A 135 31.19 -28.96 -12.84
CA THR A 135 30.13 -29.47 -11.95
C THR A 135 29.31 -30.60 -12.56
N GLY A 136 29.33 -30.76 -13.89
CA GLY A 136 28.48 -31.67 -14.62
C GLY A 136 27.01 -31.23 -14.71
N LEU A 137 26.70 -29.99 -14.32
CA LEU A 137 25.36 -29.42 -14.48
C LEU A 137 25.08 -29.06 -15.94
N THR A 138 23.81 -29.01 -16.31
CA THR A 138 23.38 -28.82 -17.69
C THR A 138 22.88 -27.40 -17.93
N PRO A 139 23.59 -26.57 -18.72
CA PRO A 139 23.07 -25.27 -19.14
C PRO A 139 22.00 -25.47 -20.22
N VAL A 140 20.83 -24.88 -20.02
CA VAL A 140 19.75 -24.88 -21.01
C VAL A 140 19.44 -23.45 -21.41
N LYS A 141 19.33 -23.18 -22.71
CA LYS A 141 19.01 -21.85 -23.21
C LYS A 141 17.61 -21.43 -22.74
N GLY A 142 17.50 -20.23 -22.18
CA GLY A 142 16.21 -19.61 -21.86
C GLY A 142 15.32 -19.48 -23.09
N GLU A 143 14.02 -19.62 -22.88
CA GLU A 143 13.02 -19.56 -23.95
C GLU A 143 12.72 -18.12 -24.34
N PHE A 144 12.68 -17.22 -23.35
CA PHE A 144 12.24 -15.84 -23.49
C PHE A 144 13.37 -14.82 -23.31
N VAL A 145 14.49 -15.22 -22.70
CA VAL A 145 15.62 -14.31 -22.46
C VAL A 145 16.96 -14.90 -22.92
N ASN A 146 17.92 -14.02 -23.26
CA ASN A 146 19.26 -14.41 -23.67
C ASN A 146 20.17 -14.79 -22.48
N ALA A 147 19.78 -15.80 -21.71
CA ALA A 147 20.55 -16.35 -20.61
C ALA A 147 20.28 -17.86 -20.45
N PRO A 148 21.25 -18.65 -19.95
CA PRO A 148 21.02 -20.05 -19.64
C PRO A 148 20.32 -20.18 -18.28
N TYR A 149 19.46 -21.18 -18.12
CA TYR A 149 19.10 -21.74 -16.82
C TYR A 149 19.80 -23.08 -16.59
N ILE A 150 19.67 -23.61 -15.37
CA ILE A 150 20.32 -24.85 -14.95
C ILE A 150 19.26 -25.94 -14.86
N LYS A 151 19.36 -26.98 -15.70
CA LYS A 151 18.34 -28.03 -15.81
C LYS A 151 17.98 -28.68 -14.48
N GLU A 152 18.97 -28.89 -13.62
CA GLU A 152 18.83 -29.62 -12.37
C GLU A 152 18.17 -28.79 -11.25
N PHE A 153 17.89 -27.50 -11.47
CA PHE A 153 17.28 -26.64 -10.47
C PHE A 153 15.75 -26.65 -10.59
N PRO A 154 15.03 -26.84 -9.47
CA PRO A 154 13.60 -27.09 -9.49
C PRO A 154 12.74 -25.87 -9.85
N ILE A 155 13.27 -24.63 -9.72
CA ILE A 155 12.59 -23.43 -10.22
C ILE A 155 13.58 -22.56 -10.98
N VAL A 156 13.12 -22.04 -12.12
CA VAL A 156 13.84 -21.13 -13.00
C VAL A 156 12.98 -19.91 -13.25
N ILE A 157 13.57 -18.73 -13.15
CA ILE A 157 12.92 -17.45 -13.44
C ILE A 157 13.71 -16.74 -14.52
N GLU A 158 13.09 -16.48 -15.67
CA GLU A 158 13.69 -15.77 -16.79
C GLU A 158 13.46 -14.26 -16.64
N CYS A 159 14.54 -13.46 -16.67
CA CYS A 159 14.48 -12.03 -16.40
C CYS A 159 15.18 -11.18 -17.46
N GLU A 160 14.57 -10.03 -17.79
CA GLU A 160 15.14 -8.97 -18.60
C GLU A 160 15.53 -7.78 -17.71
N VAL A 161 16.76 -7.27 -17.85
CA VAL A 161 17.26 -6.15 -17.05
C VAL A 161 16.57 -4.85 -17.46
N THR A 162 15.86 -4.23 -16.52
CA THR A 162 15.18 -2.94 -16.72
C THR A 162 15.92 -1.77 -16.10
N ALA A 163 16.73 -1.99 -15.06
CA ALA A 163 17.54 -0.95 -14.45
C ALA A 163 18.83 -1.50 -13.82
N ILE A 164 19.84 -0.64 -13.72
CA ILE A 164 21.09 -0.91 -12.99
C ILE A 164 21.38 0.33 -12.13
N HIS A 165 21.50 0.14 -10.82
CA HIS A 165 21.75 1.21 -9.85
C HIS A 165 23.13 1.09 -9.22
N GLU A 166 23.83 2.22 -9.08
CA GLU A 166 25.13 2.28 -8.42
C GLU A 166 25.01 2.43 -6.90
N LEU A 167 25.54 1.45 -6.14
CA LEU A 167 25.45 1.42 -4.67
C LEU A 167 26.83 1.53 -3.99
N GLY A 168 27.84 2.02 -4.71
CA GLY A 168 29.24 2.00 -4.26
C GLY A 168 29.93 0.69 -4.64
N SER A 169 30.15 -0.22 -3.69
CA SER A 169 30.90 -1.47 -3.93
C SER A 169 30.16 -2.49 -4.81
N HIS A 170 28.85 -2.31 -4.98
CA HIS A 170 27.99 -3.17 -5.80
C HIS A 170 27.21 -2.33 -6.82
N ARG A 171 26.69 -3.03 -7.83
CA ARG A 171 25.62 -2.57 -8.71
C ARG A 171 24.40 -3.45 -8.48
N GLN A 172 23.25 -2.82 -8.25
CA GLN A 172 21.99 -3.54 -8.12
C GLN A 172 21.30 -3.57 -9.49
N PHE A 173 21.04 -4.77 -9.98
CA PHE A 173 20.31 -5.03 -11.20
C PHE A 173 18.85 -5.25 -10.84
N ILE A 174 17.96 -4.61 -11.57
CA ILE A 174 16.50 -4.83 -11.51
C ILE A 174 16.13 -5.57 -12.79
N GLY A 175 15.59 -6.78 -12.64
CA GLY A 175 15.10 -7.58 -13.74
C GLY A 175 13.59 -7.74 -13.68
N LYS A 176 12.90 -7.40 -14.77
CA LYS A 176 11.49 -7.76 -14.97
C LYS A 176 11.42 -9.27 -15.21
N VAL A 177 10.56 -9.95 -14.45
CA VAL A 177 10.26 -11.37 -14.66
C VAL A 177 9.44 -11.51 -15.93
N ILE A 178 9.93 -12.35 -16.84
CA ILE A 178 9.28 -12.67 -18.11
C ILE A 178 8.56 -14.01 -18.00
N ASP A 179 9.18 -14.99 -17.34
CA ASP A 179 8.60 -16.33 -17.15
C ASP A 179 9.12 -17.01 -15.88
N VAL A 180 8.34 -17.95 -15.35
CA VAL A 180 8.71 -18.82 -14.23
C VAL A 180 8.40 -20.27 -14.60
N LYS A 181 9.43 -21.12 -14.57
CA LYS A 181 9.32 -22.57 -14.77
C LYS A 181 9.56 -23.27 -13.44
N ALA A 182 8.76 -24.29 -13.14
CA ALA A 182 8.92 -25.13 -11.96
C ALA A 182 8.83 -26.61 -12.35
N ASP A 183 9.59 -27.46 -11.67
CA ASP A 183 9.53 -28.91 -11.83
C ASP A 183 8.15 -29.42 -11.37
N GLU A 184 7.51 -30.27 -12.18
CA GLU A 184 6.20 -30.85 -11.86
C GLU A 184 6.21 -31.60 -10.52
N ALA A 185 7.35 -32.17 -10.13
CA ALA A 185 7.51 -32.92 -8.88
C ALA A 185 7.36 -32.07 -7.61
N ILE A 186 7.43 -30.74 -7.72
CA ILE A 186 7.27 -29.81 -6.59
C ILE A 186 5.95 -29.03 -6.64
N LEU A 187 5.04 -29.36 -7.56
CA LEU A 187 3.75 -28.69 -7.69
C LEU A 187 2.66 -29.43 -6.91
N ASP A 188 1.79 -28.65 -6.26
CA ASP A 188 0.56 -29.16 -5.68
C ASP A 188 -0.52 -29.40 -6.76
N ALA A 189 -1.65 -29.99 -6.36
CA ALA A 189 -2.77 -30.29 -7.28
C ALA A 189 -3.39 -29.04 -7.94
N LYS A 190 -3.04 -27.83 -7.51
CA LYS A 190 -3.51 -26.55 -8.07
C LYS A 190 -2.43 -25.88 -8.92
N GLY A 191 -1.27 -26.51 -9.10
CA GLY A 191 -0.14 -25.96 -9.84
C GLY A 191 0.69 -24.95 -9.07
N ASN A 192 0.54 -24.84 -7.74
CA ASN A 192 1.42 -23.99 -6.92
C ASN A 192 2.64 -24.77 -6.45
N VAL A 193 3.76 -24.09 -6.27
CA VAL A 193 4.95 -24.69 -5.64
C VAL A 193 4.65 -25.08 -4.18
N ASP A 194 4.80 -26.36 -3.86
CA ASP A 194 4.88 -26.83 -2.48
C ASP A 194 6.29 -26.60 -1.94
N VAL A 195 6.41 -25.67 -0.99
CA VAL A 195 7.69 -25.28 -0.39
C VAL A 195 8.35 -26.44 0.36
N ASN A 196 7.58 -27.39 0.89
CA ASN A 196 8.16 -28.56 1.56
C ASN A 196 8.79 -29.52 0.56
N LEU A 197 8.17 -29.68 -0.62
CA LEU A 197 8.73 -30.49 -1.70
C LEU A 197 9.96 -29.81 -2.33
N LEU A 198 9.91 -28.49 -2.49
CA LEU A 198 11.05 -27.70 -2.95
C LEU A 198 12.25 -27.77 -1.98
N ASN A 199 12.00 -27.74 -0.66
CA ASN A 199 13.01 -27.64 0.41
C ASN A 199 14.13 -26.64 0.07
N PRO A 200 13.81 -25.34 -0.09
CA PRO A 200 14.80 -24.35 -0.51
C PRO A 200 15.80 -24.05 0.62
N ILE A 201 16.98 -23.58 0.25
CA ILE A 201 18.05 -23.24 1.20
C ILE A 201 18.01 -21.78 1.66
N ILE A 202 18.39 -21.59 2.93
CA ILE A 202 18.69 -20.31 3.56
C ILE A 202 20.19 -20.23 3.81
N TYR A 203 20.84 -19.15 3.38
CA TYR A 203 22.21 -18.85 3.74
C TYR A 203 22.26 -18.10 5.06
N ALA A 204 23.03 -18.61 6.02
CA ALA A 204 23.27 -17.94 7.28
C ALA A 204 24.65 -18.29 7.86
N GLY A 205 25.34 -17.29 8.42
CA GLY A 205 26.62 -17.51 9.12
C GLY A 205 27.72 -18.20 8.29
N GLY A 206 27.68 -18.10 6.96
CA GLY A 206 28.64 -18.80 6.08
C GLY A 206 28.26 -20.26 5.77
N SER A 207 27.03 -20.68 6.04
CA SER A 207 26.52 -22.04 5.81
C SER A 207 25.09 -22.01 5.27
N PHE A 208 24.58 -23.18 4.87
CA PHE A 208 23.20 -23.34 4.42
C PHE A 208 22.35 -24.06 5.46
N TYR A 209 21.09 -23.65 5.56
CA TYR A 209 20.05 -24.22 6.41
C TYR A 209 18.84 -24.53 5.53
N GLU A 210 18.07 -25.56 5.90
CA GLU A 210 16.75 -25.80 5.32
C GLU A 210 15.73 -24.79 5.87
N THR A 211 14.60 -24.59 5.17
CA THR A 211 13.55 -23.65 5.60
C THR A 211 12.82 -24.02 6.90
N GLY A 212 13.03 -25.23 7.42
CA GLY A 212 12.33 -25.75 8.60
C GLY A 212 10.90 -26.16 8.30
N SER A 213 10.13 -26.47 9.35
CA SER A 213 8.74 -26.92 9.23
C SER A 213 7.77 -25.78 8.94
N LEU A 214 6.69 -26.07 8.20
CA LEU A 214 5.55 -25.16 8.03
C LEU A 214 5.07 -24.67 9.40
N ILE A 215 5.15 -23.36 9.62
CA ILE A 215 4.43 -22.71 10.70
C ILE A 215 3.07 -22.33 10.11
N PRO A 216 1.98 -23.03 10.49
CA PRO A 216 0.66 -22.71 9.95
C PRO A 216 0.33 -21.26 10.26
N LYS A 217 -0.35 -20.59 9.33
CA LYS A 217 -0.95 -19.30 9.65
C LYS A 217 -1.83 -19.54 10.87
N ALA A 218 -1.48 -18.92 12.00
CA ALA A 218 -2.41 -18.84 13.12
C ALA A 218 -3.75 -18.35 12.57
N ASN A 219 -4.87 -18.76 13.16
CA ASN A 219 -6.13 -18.01 13.06
C ASN A 219 -5.85 -16.62 13.64
N ARG A 220 -5.18 -15.77 12.86
CA ARG A 220 -4.98 -14.37 13.18
C ARG A 220 -6.39 -13.83 13.09
N SER A 221 -7.03 -13.63 14.24
CA SER A 221 -7.90 -12.47 14.35
C SER A 221 -7.05 -11.28 13.94
N VAL A 222 -7.06 -10.97 12.64
CA VAL A 222 -6.46 -9.76 12.04
C VAL A 222 -7.03 -8.49 12.67
N GLU A 223 -8.05 -8.67 13.50
CA GLU A 223 -8.74 -7.65 14.23
C GLU A 223 -8.15 -7.40 15.61
N ASN A 224 -7.43 -8.31 16.27
CA ASN A 224 -6.99 -8.12 17.67
C ASN A 224 -5.61 -8.75 18.02
N ILE A 225 -4.84 -8.06 18.87
CA ILE A 225 -3.71 -8.61 19.65
C ILE A 225 -4.03 -8.39 21.13
N ASP A 226 -3.99 -9.44 21.96
CA ASP A 226 -4.32 -9.38 23.39
C ASP A 226 -5.69 -8.69 23.68
N GLY A 227 -6.70 -8.99 22.86
CA GLY A 227 -8.04 -8.39 22.98
C GLY A 227 -8.14 -6.91 22.57
N LYS A 228 -7.06 -6.31 22.05
CA LYS A 228 -7.05 -4.93 21.54
C LYS A 228 -7.03 -4.90 20.02
N PRO A 229 -7.79 -4.00 19.39
CA PRO A 229 -7.86 -3.97 17.95
C PRO A 229 -6.50 -3.75 17.28
N PHE A 230 -6.16 -4.60 16.32
CA PHE A 230 -5.02 -4.43 15.44
C PHE A 230 -5.23 -3.15 14.64
N ALA A 231 -4.54 -2.06 15.04
CA ALA A 231 -4.64 -0.73 14.44
C ALA A 231 -6.07 -0.45 13.94
N SER A 232 -6.98 -0.02 14.82
CA SER A 232 -8.46 0.01 14.71
C SER A 232 -9.11 0.34 13.34
N ASN A 233 -8.36 0.84 12.36
CA ASN A 233 -8.77 1.24 11.03
C ASN A 233 -7.92 0.61 9.88
N TYR A 234 -7.23 -0.52 10.08
CA TYR A 234 -6.31 -1.10 9.06
C TYR A 234 -6.98 -1.35 7.70
N ASN A 235 -8.24 -1.83 7.69
CA ASN A 235 -9.01 -2.03 6.45
C ASN A 235 -9.39 -0.71 5.75
N GLN A 236 -9.47 0.43 6.45
CA GLN A 236 -9.69 1.74 5.82
C GLN A 236 -8.45 2.23 5.05
N ARG A 237 -7.26 1.71 5.38
CA ARG A 237 -5.99 2.12 4.76
C ARG A 237 -5.81 1.65 3.31
N TYR A 238 -6.61 0.67 2.88
CA TYR A 238 -6.66 0.16 1.50
C TYR A 238 -7.90 0.65 0.74
N MET A 239 -8.73 1.47 1.37
CA MET A 239 -9.76 2.20 0.67
C MET A 239 -9.06 3.25 -0.20
N ASN A 240 -9.41 3.38 -1.49
CA ASN A 240 -8.86 4.48 -2.25
C ASN A 240 -9.24 5.81 -1.55
N LYS A 241 -8.38 6.82 -1.65
CA LYS A 241 -8.55 8.09 -0.91
C LYS A 241 -9.93 8.72 -1.13
N THR A 242 -10.52 8.51 -2.31
CA THR A 242 -11.87 8.98 -2.63
C THR A 242 -12.94 8.29 -1.77
N LEU A 243 -12.93 6.97 -1.67
CA LEU A 243 -13.86 6.21 -0.84
C LEU A 243 -13.67 6.52 0.64
N GLU A 244 -12.42 6.73 1.09
CA GLU A 244 -12.13 7.20 2.44
C GLU A 244 -12.86 8.53 2.73
N VAL A 245 -12.72 9.52 1.84
CA VAL A 245 -13.40 10.81 1.96
C VAL A 245 -14.92 10.66 1.92
N ILE A 246 -15.46 9.83 1.04
CA ILE A 246 -16.92 9.59 0.93
C ILE A 246 -17.48 9.00 2.22
N HIS A 247 -16.81 7.99 2.79
CA HIS A 247 -17.27 7.33 4.00
C HIS A 247 -17.03 8.16 5.27
N ASN A 248 -15.99 8.99 5.29
CA ASN A 248 -15.69 9.87 6.43
C ASN A 248 -16.48 11.18 6.40
N ARG A 249 -16.99 11.62 5.24
CA ARG A 249 -17.79 12.85 5.16
C ARG A 249 -18.97 12.77 6.11
N LYS A 250 -19.07 13.78 6.98
CA LYS A 250 -20.09 13.95 8.02
C LYS A 250 -20.66 15.36 7.96
N SER A 251 -21.83 15.54 8.57
CA SER A 251 -22.44 16.86 8.69
C SER A 251 -21.87 17.52 9.93
N VAL A 252 -20.86 18.38 9.75
CA VAL A 252 -20.19 19.06 10.86
C VAL A 252 -21.05 20.22 11.34
N ARG A 253 -21.40 20.22 12.63
CA ARG A 253 -22.23 21.23 13.29
C ARG A 253 -21.51 21.92 14.44
N HIS A 254 -20.35 21.42 14.85
CA HIS A 254 -19.52 21.99 15.92
C HIS A 254 -18.16 22.42 15.33
N PHE A 255 -17.86 23.73 15.44
CA PHE A 255 -16.68 24.35 14.83
C PHE A 255 -15.81 25.07 15.86
N THR A 256 -14.50 25.13 15.59
CA THR A 256 -13.52 25.75 16.49
C THR A 256 -13.48 27.28 16.43
N GLY A 257 -14.14 27.90 15.45
CA GLY A 257 -14.03 29.34 15.17
C GLY A 257 -12.83 29.75 14.32
N GLN A 258 -11.90 28.83 14.04
CA GLN A 258 -10.73 29.10 13.21
C GLN A 258 -11.14 29.54 11.77
N PRO A 259 -10.54 30.62 11.23
CA PRO A 259 -10.88 31.11 9.90
C PRO A 259 -10.39 30.16 8.80
N VAL A 260 -11.18 30.08 7.72
CA VAL A 260 -10.80 29.40 6.47
C VAL A 260 -10.22 30.40 5.48
N SER A 261 -9.20 29.98 4.73
CA SER A 261 -8.55 30.88 3.77
C SER A 261 -9.36 31.05 2.49
N LYS A 262 -9.13 32.17 1.78
CA LYS A 262 -9.75 32.42 0.46
C LYS A 262 -9.40 31.33 -0.56
N GLU A 263 -8.18 30.79 -0.51
CA GLU A 263 -7.75 29.70 -1.41
C GLU A 263 -8.44 28.38 -1.08
N GLN A 264 -8.70 28.10 0.21
CA GLN A 264 -9.52 26.96 0.60
C GLN A 264 -10.94 27.10 0.06
N LEU A 265 -11.56 28.29 0.22
CA LEU A 265 -12.90 28.55 -0.31
C LEU A 265 -12.96 28.44 -1.84
N LYS A 266 -11.96 28.95 -2.57
CA LYS A 266 -11.84 28.76 -4.03
C LYS A 266 -11.74 27.30 -4.42
N THR A 267 -11.00 26.50 -3.65
CA THR A 267 -10.87 25.06 -3.88
C THR A 267 -12.22 24.37 -3.77
N LEU A 268 -13.02 24.72 -2.75
CA LEU A 268 -14.40 24.22 -2.62
C LEU A 268 -15.26 24.61 -3.81
N LEU A 269 -15.27 25.90 -4.19
CA LEU A 269 -16.04 26.38 -5.33
C LEU A 269 -15.66 25.67 -6.63
N SER A 270 -14.36 25.48 -6.87
CA SER A 270 -13.87 24.75 -8.04
C SER A 270 -14.34 23.29 -8.03
N ALA A 271 -14.38 22.63 -6.87
CA ALA A 271 -14.93 21.29 -6.74
C ALA A 271 -16.45 21.26 -7.04
N GLY A 272 -17.18 22.27 -6.55
CA GLY A 272 -18.60 22.44 -6.86
C GLY A 272 -18.87 22.61 -8.35
N MET A 273 -18.08 23.45 -9.04
CA MET A 273 -18.19 23.68 -10.49
C MET A 273 -17.80 22.47 -11.35
N ALA A 274 -17.11 21.48 -10.79
CA ALA A 274 -16.77 20.24 -11.48
C ALA A 274 -17.93 19.22 -11.52
N ALA A 275 -19.07 19.52 -10.90
CA ALA A 275 -20.25 18.66 -10.94
C ALA A 275 -20.84 18.58 -12.36
N PRO A 276 -21.51 17.48 -12.76
CA PRO A 276 -22.26 17.41 -14.00
C PRO A 276 -23.53 18.27 -13.94
N THR A 277 -24.06 18.68 -15.11
CA THR A 277 -25.39 19.31 -15.21
C THR A 277 -26.24 18.81 -16.34
N ALA A 278 -27.55 18.93 -16.14
CA ALA A 278 -28.53 18.75 -17.21
C ALA A 278 -28.17 19.64 -18.41
N ALA A 279 -28.02 19.01 -19.58
CA ALA A 279 -27.63 19.66 -20.85
C ALA A 279 -26.40 20.59 -20.74
N ASN A 280 -25.51 20.34 -19.78
CA ASN A 280 -24.35 21.19 -19.47
C ASN A 280 -24.69 22.67 -19.21
N ARG A 281 -25.87 22.97 -18.63
CA ARG A 281 -26.36 24.33 -18.40
C ARG A 281 -25.59 25.11 -17.33
N GLN A 282 -24.96 24.41 -16.38
CA GLN A 282 -24.19 25.03 -15.29
C GLN A 282 -24.99 26.11 -14.51
N PRO A 283 -26.22 25.81 -14.03
CA PRO A 283 -27.08 26.81 -13.42
C PRO A 283 -26.66 27.19 -12.01
N TRP A 284 -25.65 26.54 -11.41
CA TRP A 284 -25.17 26.94 -10.09
C TRP A 284 -24.60 28.36 -10.09
N VAL A 285 -24.89 29.08 -9.03
CA VAL A 285 -24.24 30.33 -8.65
C VAL A 285 -23.95 30.28 -7.15
N PHE A 286 -22.78 30.75 -6.76
CA PHE A 286 -22.27 30.62 -5.40
C PHE A 286 -22.05 32.00 -4.77
N TYR A 287 -22.67 32.22 -3.61
CA TYR A 287 -22.44 33.41 -2.80
C TYR A 287 -21.57 33.06 -1.61
N VAL A 288 -20.35 33.60 -1.57
CA VAL A 288 -19.42 33.41 -0.45
C VAL A 288 -19.68 34.49 0.59
N VAL A 289 -20.19 34.08 1.76
CA VAL A 289 -20.56 34.97 2.86
C VAL A 289 -19.46 34.93 3.91
N THR A 290 -18.73 36.02 4.07
CA THR A 290 -17.70 36.20 5.12
C THR A 290 -18.01 37.39 6.04
N GLN A 291 -19.13 38.08 5.81
CA GLN A 291 -19.57 39.18 6.67
C GLN A 291 -20.21 38.58 7.92
N ARG A 292 -19.66 38.90 9.09
CA ARG A 292 -20.10 38.37 10.39
C ARG A 292 -21.58 38.64 10.64
N GLU A 293 -22.03 39.88 10.38
CA GLU A 293 -23.42 40.31 10.53
C GLU A 293 -24.38 39.40 9.74
N SER A 294 -24.12 39.19 8.44
CA SER A 294 -24.98 38.32 7.63
C SER A 294 -24.96 36.86 8.08
N LEU A 295 -23.80 36.33 8.51
CA LEU A 295 -23.73 34.98 9.06
C LEU A 295 -24.55 34.85 10.36
N ASP A 296 -24.57 35.89 11.21
CA ASP A 296 -25.36 35.91 12.44
C ASP A 296 -26.86 36.01 12.15
N VAL A 297 -27.28 36.86 11.22
CA VAL A 297 -28.69 36.95 10.81
C VAL A 297 -29.18 35.64 10.22
N LEU A 298 -28.39 35.01 9.34
CA LEU A 298 -28.72 33.70 8.79
C LEU A 298 -28.78 32.62 9.89
N SER A 299 -27.84 32.63 10.84
CA SER A 299 -27.85 31.73 12.00
C SER A 299 -29.14 31.89 12.82
N GLU A 300 -29.54 33.13 13.10
CA GLU A 300 -30.71 33.44 13.91
C GLU A 300 -32.00 33.00 13.22
N LYS A 301 -32.15 33.31 11.93
CA LYS A 301 -33.41 33.14 11.21
C LYS A 301 -33.59 31.76 10.57
N LEU A 302 -32.51 31.03 10.28
CA LEU A 302 -32.62 29.68 9.71
C LEU A 302 -32.64 28.61 10.82
N PRO A 303 -33.64 27.71 10.84
CA PRO A 303 -33.84 26.78 11.95
C PRO A 303 -32.68 25.77 12.12
N TYR A 304 -32.06 25.35 11.01
CA TYR A 304 -31.04 24.31 11.01
C TYR A 304 -29.62 24.82 10.74
N ALA A 305 -29.41 26.14 10.75
CA ALA A 305 -28.13 26.76 10.42
C ALA A 305 -27.46 27.47 11.60
N LYS A 306 -27.81 27.12 12.85
CA LYS A 306 -27.30 27.76 14.08
C LYS A 306 -25.77 27.77 14.22
N MET A 307 -25.10 26.79 13.61
CA MET A 307 -23.64 26.71 13.57
C MET A 307 -22.98 27.83 12.74
N LEU A 308 -23.74 28.61 11.97
CA LEU A 308 -23.23 29.79 11.27
C LEU A 308 -22.61 30.82 12.22
N SER A 309 -23.07 30.86 13.47
CA SER A 309 -22.48 31.68 14.55
C SER A 309 -21.04 31.27 14.93
N GLN A 310 -20.59 30.06 14.56
CA GLN A 310 -19.30 29.50 14.94
C GLN A 310 -18.26 29.49 13.80
N VAL A 311 -18.64 29.87 12.58
CA VAL A 311 -17.76 29.83 11.40
C VAL A 311 -17.48 31.24 10.87
N GLN A 312 -16.34 31.42 10.18
CA GLN A 312 -15.98 32.70 9.57
C GLN A 312 -16.40 32.80 8.09
N ALA A 313 -16.92 31.72 7.51
CA ALA A 313 -17.39 31.71 6.14
C ALA A 313 -18.54 30.71 5.93
N ALA A 314 -19.42 31.05 5.01
CA ALA A 314 -20.40 30.13 4.45
C ALA A 314 -20.47 30.28 2.92
N ILE A 315 -20.90 29.23 2.23
CA ILE A 315 -21.19 29.26 0.79
C ILE A 315 -22.68 29.00 0.63
N VAL A 316 -23.41 29.95 0.04
CA VAL A 316 -24.79 29.76 -0.37
C VAL A 316 -24.80 29.30 -1.82
N VAL A 317 -25.38 28.13 -2.07
CA VAL A 317 -25.54 27.56 -3.41
C VAL A 317 -26.93 27.91 -3.90
N CYS A 318 -27.02 28.63 -5.01
CA CYS A 318 -28.28 28.96 -5.66
C CYS A 318 -28.33 28.37 -7.07
N GLY A 319 -29.53 28.08 -7.55
CA GLY A 319 -29.80 27.88 -8.97
C GLY A 319 -30.15 29.21 -9.62
N ASP A 320 -29.51 29.52 -10.74
CA ASP A 320 -29.82 30.64 -11.63
C ASP A 320 -30.82 30.17 -12.70
N MET A 321 -32.06 30.66 -12.59
CA MET A 321 -33.17 30.26 -13.44
C MET A 321 -33.01 30.76 -14.89
N GLU A 322 -32.18 31.77 -15.15
CA GLU A 322 -31.86 32.20 -16.51
C GLU A 322 -30.92 31.20 -17.18
N LYS A 323 -29.89 30.74 -16.47
CA LYS A 323 -28.97 29.70 -16.97
C LYS A 323 -29.66 28.34 -17.14
N ALA A 324 -30.57 27.99 -16.22
CA ALA A 324 -31.39 26.81 -16.36
C ALA A 324 -32.27 26.86 -17.63
N GLY A 325 -32.68 28.07 -18.03
CA GLY A 325 -33.38 28.32 -19.29
C GLY A 325 -34.69 27.54 -19.38
N ASN A 326 -34.86 26.79 -20.46
CA ASN A 326 -36.06 25.98 -20.68
C ASN A 326 -36.19 24.76 -19.75
N LEU A 327 -35.15 24.41 -19.00
CA LEU A 327 -35.14 23.28 -18.06
C LEU A 327 -35.52 23.68 -16.62
N LYS A 328 -35.77 24.97 -16.36
CA LYS A 328 -36.06 25.47 -15.01
C LYS A 328 -37.31 24.82 -14.40
N ASP A 329 -38.33 24.59 -15.22
CA ASP A 329 -39.63 24.04 -14.79
C ASP A 329 -39.59 22.51 -14.63
N GLU A 330 -38.56 21.84 -15.17
CA GLU A 330 -38.30 20.41 -14.96
C GLU A 330 -37.60 20.13 -13.61
N GLY A 331 -37.16 21.18 -12.91
CA GLY A 331 -36.55 21.07 -11.58
C GLY A 331 -35.09 20.61 -11.58
N TYR A 332 -34.46 20.35 -12.73
CA TYR A 332 -33.08 19.83 -12.83
C TYR A 332 -32.03 20.67 -12.12
N TRP A 333 -32.26 21.98 -11.98
CA TRP A 333 -31.36 22.87 -11.26
C TRP A 333 -31.13 22.43 -9.81
N VAL A 334 -32.10 21.73 -9.19
CA VAL A 334 -31.97 21.19 -7.84
C VAL A 334 -30.93 20.07 -7.82
N GLN A 335 -30.98 19.13 -8.76
CA GLN A 335 -30.02 18.04 -8.90
C GLN A 335 -28.62 18.58 -9.24
N ASP A 336 -28.56 19.55 -10.16
CA ASP A 336 -27.32 20.22 -10.56
C ASP A 336 -26.63 20.89 -9.36
N CYS A 337 -27.37 21.69 -8.60
CA CYS A 337 -26.86 22.36 -7.40
C CYS A 337 -26.60 21.38 -6.25
N ALA A 338 -27.34 20.28 -6.16
CA ALA A 338 -27.12 19.21 -5.17
C ALA A 338 -25.81 18.46 -5.43
N ALA A 339 -25.52 18.14 -6.69
CA ALA A 339 -24.26 17.52 -7.09
C ALA A 339 -23.08 18.46 -6.81
N ALA A 340 -23.19 19.74 -7.16
CA ALA A 340 -22.20 20.77 -6.81
C ALA A 340 -21.97 20.86 -5.29
N THR A 341 -23.06 20.85 -4.51
CA THR A 341 -22.97 20.84 -3.05
C THR A 341 -22.26 19.60 -2.53
N GLN A 342 -22.62 18.42 -3.01
CA GLN A 342 -22.00 17.17 -2.56
C GLN A 342 -20.49 17.16 -2.85
N ASN A 343 -20.06 17.65 -4.02
CA ASN A 343 -18.64 17.81 -4.33
C ASN A 343 -17.93 18.74 -3.35
N MET A 344 -18.55 19.87 -2.98
CA MET A 344 -17.99 20.80 -1.98
C MET A 344 -17.86 20.16 -0.60
N LEU A 345 -18.84 19.36 -0.17
CA LEU A 345 -18.80 18.66 1.12
C LEU A 345 -17.68 17.60 1.15
N LEU A 346 -17.48 16.88 0.05
CA LEU A 346 -16.37 15.92 -0.08
C LEU A 346 -15.01 16.64 -0.12
N ALA A 347 -14.92 17.75 -0.85
CA ALA A 347 -13.70 18.54 -0.90
C ALA A 347 -13.32 19.10 0.48
N ALA A 348 -14.29 19.61 1.24
CA ALA A 348 -14.09 20.06 2.62
C ALA A 348 -13.50 18.94 3.49
N GLU A 349 -14.11 17.75 3.49
CA GLU A 349 -13.62 16.58 4.22
C GLU A 349 -12.17 16.23 3.82
N SER A 350 -11.88 16.21 2.51
CA SER A 350 -10.54 15.86 1.99
C SER A 350 -9.43 16.81 2.43
N MET A 351 -9.79 18.04 2.82
CA MET A 351 -8.89 19.09 3.28
C MET A 351 -8.85 19.22 4.81
N GLY A 352 -9.55 18.33 5.54
CA GLY A 352 -9.68 18.41 6.99
C GLY A 352 -10.61 19.53 7.48
N LEU A 353 -11.40 20.12 6.57
CA LEU A 353 -12.44 21.09 6.92
C LEU A 353 -13.75 20.38 7.26
N GLY A 354 -14.57 21.04 8.05
CA GLY A 354 -15.96 20.68 8.31
C GLY A 354 -16.91 21.51 7.46
N ALA A 355 -17.97 20.86 7.00
CA ALA A 355 -19.07 21.51 6.32
C ALA A 355 -20.39 20.75 6.55
N VAL A 356 -21.51 21.42 6.35
CA VAL A 356 -22.84 20.82 6.48
C VAL A 356 -23.82 21.42 5.49
N TRP A 357 -24.63 20.57 4.88
CA TRP A 357 -25.78 21.02 4.11
C TRP A 357 -26.86 21.53 5.06
N THR A 358 -27.15 22.83 5.02
CA THR A 358 -28.34 23.41 5.69
C THR A 358 -29.33 23.88 4.63
N ALA A 359 -30.51 23.23 4.58
CA ALA A 359 -31.45 23.43 3.48
C ALA A 359 -32.20 24.77 3.59
N ALA A 360 -32.22 25.52 2.48
CA ALA A 360 -33.09 26.67 2.28
C ALA A 360 -34.31 26.25 1.43
N TYR A 361 -34.09 25.81 0.19
CA TYR A 361 -35.13 25.19 -0.65
C TYR A 361 -35.50 23.79 -0.12
N PRO A 362 -36.76 23.32 -0.28
CA PRO A 362 -37.92 23.96 -0.92
C PRO A 362 -38.77 24.81 0.03
N TYR A 363 -38.21 25.34 1.12
CA TYR A 363 -38.99 26.01 2.16
C TYR A 363 -39.04 27.53 1.92
N ASP A 364 -40.21 28.05 1.54
CA ASP A 364 -40.42 29.47 1.19
C ASP A 364 -39.99 30.44 2.30
N ASP A 365 -40.25 30.08 3.56
CA ASP A 365 -39.84 30.85 4.73
C ASP A 365 -38.31 30.97 4.83
N ARG A 366 -37.58 29.93 4.44
CA ARG A 366 -36.11 29.90 4.50
C ARG A 366 -35.46 30.53 3.28
N THR A 367 -36.00 30.29 2.08
CA THR A 367 -35.50 30.91 0.85
C THR A 367 -35.66 32.41 0.91
N ALA A 368 -36.82 32.92 1.39
CA ALA A 368 -37.06 34.35 1.57
C ALA A 368 -36.06 35.02 2.52
N VAL A 369 -35.66 34.34 3.61
CA VAL A 369 -34.62 34.83 4.54
C VAL A 369 -33.29 35.02 3.81
N VAL A 370 -32.85 34.02 3.04
CA VAL A 370 -31.57 34.05 2.34
C VAL A 370 -31.58 35.09 1.22
N ILE A 371 -32.67 35.17 0.45
CA ILE A 371 -32.86 36.17 -0.62
C ILE A 371 -32.77 37.58 -0.06
N LYS A 372 -33.50 37.85 1.03
CA LYS A 372 -33.52 39.17 1.66
C LYS A 372 -32.16 39.55 2.25
N GLU A 373 -31.52 38.63 2.97
CA GLU A 373 -30.24 38.92 3.65
C GLU A 373 -29.10 39.16 2.67
N LEU A 374 -29.03 38.39 1.58
CA LEU A 374 -27.95 38.49 0.60
C LEU A 374 -28.29 39.35 -0.62
N ASN A 375 -29.47 39.97 -0.61
CA ASN A 375 -30.01 40.77 -1.72
C ASN A 375 -29.92 40.01 -3.07
N LEU A 376 -30.41 38.76 -3.08
CA LEU A 376 -30.33 37.90 -4.26
C LEU A 376 -31.31 38.40 -5.36
N PRO A 377 -30.94 38.33 -6.64
CA PRO A 377 -31.88 38.50 -7.75
C PRO A 377 -33.03 37.49 -7.67
N GLU A 378 -34.22 37.85 -8.16
CA GLU A 378 -35.38 36.94 -8.20
C GLU A 378 -35.11 35.64 -8.98
N THR A 379 -34.17 35.69 -9.92
CA THR A 379 -33.75 34.53 -10.73
C THR A 379 -32.84 33.56 -9.99
N HIS A 380 -32.29 33.94 -8.83
CA HIS A 380 -31.37 33.10 -8.05
C HIS A 380 -32.07 32.48 -6.85
N ILE A 381 -32.40 31.19 -6.95
CA ILE A 381 -33.11 30.46 -5.91
C ILE A 381 -32.11 29.74 -4.99
N PRO A 382 -32.03 30.05 -3.69
CA PRO A 382 -31.06 29.44 -2.79
C PRO A 382 -31.45 28.00 -2.43
N LEU A 383 -30.63 27.03 -2.84
CA LEU A 383 -30.79 25.62 -2.49
C LEU A 383 -30.43 25.37 -1.03
N ASN A 384 -29.23 25.80 -0.64
CA ASN A 384 -28.68 25.56 0.69
C ASN A 384 -27.66 26.62 1.10
N VAL A 385 -27.42 26.66 2.41
CA VAL A 385 -26.33 27.42 3.03
C VAL A 385 -25.36 26.41 3.62
N ILE A 386 -24.07 26.54 3.28
CA ILE A 386 -23.01 25.62 3.71
C ILE A 386 -22.06 26.38 4.64
N PRO A 387 -22.17 26.25 5.98
CA PRO A 387 -21.14 26.69 6.91
C PRO A 387 -19.83 25.95 6.61
N VAL A 388 -18.69 26.65 6.61
CA VAL A 388 -17.37 26.07 6.37
C VAL A 388 -16.40 26.51 7.46
N GLY A 389 -15.71 25.56 8.09
CA GLY A 389 -14.77 25.85 9.17
C GLY A 389 -13.95 24.63 9.58
N TYR A 390 -13.18 24.74 10.65
CA TYR A 390 -12.47 23.60 11.23
C TYR A 390 -13.36 22.90 12.26
N PRO A 391 -13.53 21.56 12.18
CA PRO A 391 -14.39 20.81 13.09
C PRO A 391 -13.74 20.71 14.48
N THR A 392 -14.55 20.64 15.54
CA THR A 392 -14.05 20.32 16.90
C THR A 392 -13.68 18.84 17.07
N GLY A 393 -14.21 17.98 16.20
CA GLY A 393 -14.06 16.52 16.27
C GLY A 393 -15.25 15.79 16.93
N GLU A 394 -16.25 16.51 17.42
CA GLU A 394 -17.45 15.92 18.04
C GLU A 394 -18.36 15.21 17.04
N ASP A 395 -18.50 15.75 15.83
CA ASP A 395 -19.34 15.16 14.80
C ASP A 395 -18.62 13.99 14.12
N LEU A 396 -19.18 12.78 14.29
CA LEU A 396 -18.63 11.54 13.73
C LEU A 396 -19.37 11.09 12.48
N PRO A 397 -18.68 10.43 11.52
CA PRO A 397 -19.34 9.77 10.40
C PRO A 397 -20.30 8.68 10.89
N LYS A 398 -21.40 8.50 10.17
CA LYS A 398 -22.40 7.47 10.46
C LYS A 398 -22.31 6.39 9.39
N ASN A 399 -22.33 5.13 9.80
CA ASN A 399 -22.54 4.04 8.85
C ASN A 399 -24.00 4.07 8.39
N LYS A 400 -24.21 4.37 7.10
CA LYS A 400 -25.54 4.45 6.47
C LYS A 400 -25.81 3.27 5.52
N TRP A 401 -24.96 2.25 5.53
CA TRP A 401 -25.18 1.05 4.75
C TRP A 401 -26.44 0.34 5.23
N ASP A 402 -27.31 0.00 4.29
CA ASP A 402 -28.53 -0.76 4.52
C ASP A 402 -28.78 -1.67 3.31
N ALA A 403 -28.70 -2.97 3.55
CA ALA A 403 -28.80 -3.98 2.50
C ALA A 403 -30.20 -4.06 1.90
N ASP A 404 -31.23 -3.65 2.64
CA ASP A 404 -32.63 -3.71 2.20
C ASP A 404 -32.93 -2.70 1.06
N ASN A 405 -32.07 -1.69 0.89
CA ASN A 405 -32.15 -0.74 -0.22
C ASN A 405 -31.50 -1.25 -1.52
N ILE A 406 -31.01 -2.49 -1.57
CA ILE A 406 -30.29 -3.04 -2.72
C ILE A 406 -31.14 -4.10 -3.42
N ILE A 407 -31.55 -3.81 -4.66
CA ILE A 407 -32.29 -4.74 -5.52
C ILE A 407 -31.37 -5.18 -6.65
N TRP A 408 -30.87 -6.42 -6.56
CA TRP A 408 -30.11 -7.05 -7.64
C TRP A 408 -31.09 -7.54 -8.71
N LYS A 409 -30.83 -7.18 -9.98
CA LYS A 409 -31.59 -7.63 -11.15
C LYS A 409 -30.68 -8.27 -12.16
#